data_AF-A0A0J9YWH2-F1
#
_entry.id   AF-A0A0J9YWH2-F1
#
_cell.length_a   1.000
_cell.length_b   1.000
_cell.length_c   1.000
_cell.angle_alpha   90.00
_cell.angle_beta   90.00
_cell.angle_gamma   90.00
#
_symmetry.space_group_name_H-M   'P 1'
#
loop_
_entity.id
_entity.type
_entity.pdbx_description
1 polymer ?
#
loop_
_entity_poly.entity_id
_entity_poly.type
_entity_poly.pdbx_seq_one_letter_code
_entity_poly.pdbx_strand_id
1 'polypeptide(L)'
;ERFNKLVVRMTKSLAELQRALAGEVGMSNELDDVARSLFIGHIPNIWRRLAPDTLKSLGNWMVYFLRRFSQYMLWLLLDGSWKG
;
A
#
# COMPACT_ATOMS: atom_id res chain seq x y z
N GLU A 1 1.02 3.81 13.76
CA GLU A 1 -0.37 3.64 13.25
C GLU A 1 -0.54 3.92 11.74
N ARG A 2 -0.06 5.06 11.21
CA ARG A 2 -0.25 5.45 9.78
C ARG A 2 0.24 4.41 8.76
N PHE A 3 1.38 3.76 9.01
CA PHE A 3 1.90 2.70 8.14
C PHE A 3 0.98 1.48 8.07
N ASN A 4 0.41 1.05 9.20
CA ASN A 4 -0.54 -0.07 9.22
C ASN A 4 -1.81 0.30 8.45
N LYS A 5 -2.30 1.54 8.59
CA LYS A 5 -3.43 2.05 7.79
C LYS A 5 -3.10 2.04 6.29
N LEU A 6 -1.88 2.41 5.90
CA LEU A 6 -1.41 2.32 4.51
C LEU A 6 -1.43 0.86 4.01
N VAL A 7 -0.84 -0.07 4.75
CA VAL A 7 -0.81 -1.50 4.39
C VAL A 7 -2.23 -2.03 4.18
N VAL A 8 -3.13 -1.79 5.15
CA VAL A 8 -4.53 -2.22 5.05
C VAL A 8 -5.23 -1.59 3.85
N ARG A 9 -5.01 -0.29 3.60
CA ARG A 9 -5.61 0.39 2.46
C ARG A 9 -5.11 -0.18 1.13
N MET A 10 -3.82 -0.44 1.01
CA MET A 10 -3.23 -1.07 -0.18
C MET A 10 -3.86 -2.44 -0.44
N THR A 11 -3.87 -3.32 0.57
CA THR A 11 -4.45 -4.67 0.45
C THR A 11 -5.90 -4.63 0.03
N LYS A 12 -6.74 -3.80 0.66
CA LYS A 12 -8.16 -3.68 0.32
C LYS A 12 -8.37 -3.16 -1.09
N SER A 13 -7.70 -2.07 -1.47
CA SER A 13 -7.86 -1.48 -2.81
C SER A 13 -7.40 -2.41 -3.93
N LEU A 14 -6.35 -3.21 -3.70
CA LEU A 14 -5.88 -4.19 -4.69
C LEU A 14 -6.84 -5.36 -4.82
N ALA A 15 -7.38 -5.87 -3.71
CA ALA A 15 -8.38 -6.94 -3.73
C ALA A 15 -9.68 -6.49 -4.41
N GLU A 16 -10.19 -5.29 -4.11
CA GLU A 16 -11.36 -4.74 -4.78
C GLU A 16 -11.12 -4.48 -6.27
N LEU A 17 -9.94 -3.97 -6.64
CA LEU A 17 -9.58 -3.79 -8.05
C LEU A 17 -9.58 -5.14 -8.81
N GLN A 18 -9.03 -6.20 -8.22
CA GLN A 18 -9.07 -7.54 -8.84
C GLN A 18 -10.50 -8.02 -9.08
N ARG A 19 -11.39 -7.85 -8.09
CA ARG A 19 -12.80 -8.21 -8.22
C ARG A 19 -13.52 -7.36 -9.27
N ALA A 20 -13.19 -6.07 -9.36
CA ALA A 20 -13.76 -5.17 -10.37
C ALA A 20 -13.34 -5.58 -11.78
N LEU A 21 -12.06 -5.92 -11.97
CA LEU A 21 -11.54 -6.43 -13.25
C LEU A 21 -12.14 -7.79 -13.63
N ALA A 22 -12.50 -8.62 -12.65
CA ALA A 22 -13.23 -9.87 -12.86
C ALA A 22 -14.74 -9.67 -13.12
N GLY A 23 -15.25 -8.44 -13.05
CA GLY A 23 -16.67 -8.12 -13.23
C GLY A 23 -17.56 -8.46 -12.03
N GLU A 24 -16.98 -8.81 -10.88
CA GLU A 24 -17.73 -9.17 -9.66
C GLU A 24 -18.26 -7.95 -8.90
N VAL A 25 -17.60 -6.80 -9.06
CA VAL A 25 -18.01 -5.52 -8.47
C VAL A 25 -17.86 -4.40 -9.50
N GLY A 26 -18.59 -3.30 -9.31
CA GLY A 26 -18.48 -2.14 -10.19
C GLY A 26 -17.16 -1.38 -10.02
N MET A 27 -16.62 -0.86 -11.12
CA MET A 27 -15.46 0.01 -11.12
C MET A 27 -15.83 1.39 -10.57
N SER A 28 -15.21 1.80 -9.46
CA SER A 28 -15.39 3.13 -8.88
C SER A 28 -14.29 4.10 -9.36
N ASN A 29 -14.50 5.40 -9.16
CA ASN A 29 -13.48 6.42 -9.46
C ASN A 29 -12.17 6.18 -8.67
N GLU A 30 -12.27 5.67 -7.44
CA GLU A 30 -11.08 5.34 -6.65
C GLU A 30 -10.33 4.13 -7.24
N LEU A 31 -11.06 3.11 -7.71
CA LEU A 31 -10.44 1.94 -8.35
C LEU A 31 -9.84 2.30 -9.73
N ASP A 32 -10.46 3.21 -10.49
CA ASP A 32 -9.87 3.75 -11.72
C ASP A 32 -8.56 4.51 -11.47
N ASP A 33 -8.52 5.35 -10.44
CA ASP A 33 -7.29 6.04 -10.03
C ASP A 33 -6.19 5.05 -9.64
N VAL A 34 -6.53 4.00 -8.88
CA VAL A 34 -5.59 2.94 -8.51
C VAL A 34 -5.07 2.23 -9.76
N ALA A 35 -5.95 1.75 -10.63
CA ALA A 35 -5.57 1.03 -11.84
C ALA A 35 -4.67 1.88 -12.75
N ARG A 36 -5.09 3.12 -13.03
CA ARG A 36 -4.35 4.05 -13.88
C ARG A 36 -2.99 4.41 -13.29
N SER A 37 -2.95 4.74 -11.99
CA SER A 37 -1.70 5.11 -11.31
C SER A 37 -0.70 3.95 -11.34
N LEU A 38 -1.15 2.73 -11.05
CA LEU A 38 -0.29 1.56 -11.09
C LEU A 38 0.23 1.28 -12.50
N PHE A 39 -0.64 1.41 -13.51
CA PHE A 39 -0.27 1.22 -14.92
C PHE A 39 0.82 2.19 -15.39
N ILE A 40 0.75 3.47 -14.99
CA ILE A 40 1.74 4.50 -15.37
C ILE A 40 2.93 4.60 -14.40
N GLY A 41 3.03 3.71 -13.42
CA GLY A 41 4.14 3.71 -12.45
C GLY A 41 4.09 4.85 -11.42
N HIS A 42 2.90 5.34 -11.10
CA HIS A 42 2.64 6.32 -10.05
C HIS A 42 2.03 5.68 -8.81
N ILE A 43 2.26 6.30 -7.64
CA ILE A 43 1.61 5.90 -6.40
C ILE A 43 0.15 6.40 -6.44
N PRO A 44 -0.85 5.51 -6.28
CA PRO A 44 -2.27 5.89 -6.18
C PRO A 44 -2.53 6.95 -5.12
N ASN A 45 -3.49 7.85 -5.37
CA ASN A 45 -3.73 9.00 -4.50
C ASN A 45 -4.18 8.57 -3.09
N ILE A 46 -5.00 7.52 -3.01
CA ILE A 46 -5.47 6.95 -1.75
C ILE A 46 -4.34 6.35 -0.90
N TRP A 47 -3.23 5.94 -1.52
CA TRP A 47 -2.04 5.46 -0.82
C TRP A 47 -1.14 6.63 -0.42
N ARG A 48 -0.94 7.61 -1.31
CA ARG A 48 -0.14 8.82 -1.03
C ARG A 48 -0.61 9.54 0.22
N ARG A 49 -1.93 9.68 0.43
CA ARG A 49 -2.49 10.30 1.65
C ARG A 49 -1.99 9.63 2.94
N LEU A 50 -1.63 8.35 2.89
CA LEU A 50 -1.14 7.58 4.03
C LEU A 50 0.38 7.37 3.99
N ALA A 51 1.05 7.70 2.89
CA ALA A 51 2.51 7.64 2.75
C ALA A 51 3.16 8.96 3.21
N PRO A 52 4.47 8.95 3.55
CA PRO A 52 5.25 10.18 3.64
C PRO A 52 5.27 10.92 2.29
N ASP A 53 5.36 12.25 2.34
CA ASP A 53 5.47 13.07 1.12
C ASP A 53 6.67 12.62 0.29
N THR A 54 6.42 12.34 -0.99
CA THR A 54 7.42 11.73 -1.86
C THR A 54 7.20 12.10 -3.33
N LEU A 55 8.32 12.32 -4.03
CA LEU A 55 8.38 12.47 -5.49
C LEU A 55 8.89 11.19 -6.18
N LYS A 56 8.96 10.07 -5.45
CA LYS A 56 9.43 8.80 -5.99
C LYS A 56 8.41 8.23 -6.98
N SER A 57 8.92 7.60 -8.04
CA SER A 57 8.12 6.68 -8.86
C SER A 57 7.64 5.50 -8.01
N LEU A 58 6.61 4.80 -8.49
CA LEU A 58 6.06 3.62 -7.80
C LEU A 58 7.14 2.58 -7.51
N GLY A 59 8.00 2.25 -8.48
CA GLY A 59 9.07 1.27 -8.30
C GLY A 59 10.03 1.64 -7.18
N ASN A 60 10.54 2.88 -7.19
CA ASN A 60 11.45 3.37 -6.14
C ASN A 60 10.76 3.47 -4.77
N TRP A 61 9.48 3.81 -4.76
CA TRP A 61 8.69 3.86 -3.54
C TRP A 61 8.43 2.46 -2.96
N MET A 62 8.19 1.44 -3.79
CA MET A 62 8.00 0.06 -3.36
C MET A 62 9.25 -0.52 -2.70
N VAL A 63 10.45 -0.23 -3.22
CA VAL A 63 11.71 -0.62 -2.56
C VAL A 63 11.81 -0.02 -1.16
N TYR A 64 11.50 1.27 -1.02
CA TYR A 64 11.45 1.94 0.28
C TYR A 64 10.39 1.32 1.21
N PHE A 65 9.18 1.08 0.69
CA PHE A 65 8.06 0.53 1.43
C PHE A 65 8.39 -0.85 1.99
N LEU A 66 8.92 -1.76 1.16
CA LEU A 66 9.30 -3.12 1.59
C LEU A 66 10.40 -3.08 2.65
N ARG A 67 11.39 -2.19 2.52
CA ARG A 67 12.42 -2.01 3.54
C ARG A 67 11.81 -1.59 4.89
N ARG A 68 10.86 -0.64 4.88
CA ARG A 68 10.16 -0.22 6.11
C ARG A 68 9.27 -1.31 6.68
N PHE A 69 8.61 -2.08 5.82
CA PHE A 69 7.82 -3.24 6.22
C PHE A 69 8.70 -4.26 6.97
N SER A 70 9.82 -4.68 6.37
CA SER A 70 10.76 -5.62 7.01
C SER A 70 11.33 -5.08 8.31
N GLN A 71 11.65 -3.79 8.37
CA GLN A 71 12.12 -3.15 9.60
C GLN A 71 11.07 -3.20 10.72
N TYR A 72 9.81 -2.90 10.43
CA TYR A 72 8.75 -2.98 11.43
C TYR A 72 8.46 -4.42 11.85
N MET A 73 8.48 -5.38 10.92
CA MET A 73 8.34 -6.80 11.25
C MET A 73 9.47 -7.28 12.16
N LEU A 74 10.72 -6.90 11.87
CA LEU A 74 11.86 -7.20 12.72
C LEU A 74 11.66 -6.62 14.13
N TRP A 75 11.25 -5.36 14.24
CA TRP A 75 11.01 -4.74 15.53
C TRP A 75 9.90 -5.42 16.33
N LEU A 76 8.79 -5.80 15.69
CA LEU A 76 7.71 -6.55 16.35
C LEU A 76 8.19 -7.92 16.84
N LEU A 77 9.02 -8.62 16.05
CA LEU A 77 9.56 -9.92 16.42
C LEU A 77 10.61 -9.81 17.55
N LEU A 78 11.43 -8.76 17.55
CA LEU A 78 12.43 -8.50 18.60
C LEU A 78 11.81 -7.96 19.89
N ASP A 79 10.71 -7.21 19.81
CA ASP A 79 9.99 -6.72 21.00
C ASP A 79 9.19 -7.84 21.70
N GLY A 80 8.96 -8.97 21.01
CA GLY A 80 8.47 -10.22 21.62
C GLY A 80 9.43 -10.87 22.63
N SER A 81 10.67 -10.39 22.74
CA SER A 81 11.67 -10.86 23.73
C SER A 81 11.68 -10.07 25.05
N TRP A 82 10.84 -9.05 25.22
CA TRP A 82 10.69 -8.30 26.49
C TRP A 82 9.37 -8.64 27.20
N LYS A 83 9.17 -9.93 27.46
CA LYS A 83 8.33 -10.39 28.57
C LYS A 83 9.19 -11.25 29.50
N GLY A 84 10.03 -10.56 30.27
CA GLY A 84 10.67 -11.05 31.49
C GLY A 84 10.20 -10.20 32.66
#